data_AF-D1AEC5-F1
#
_entry.id   AF-D1AEC5-F1
#
_cell.length_a   1.000
_cell.length_b   1.000
_cell.length_c   1.000
_cell.angle_alpha   90.00
_cell.angle_beta   90.00
_cell.angle_gamma   90.00
#
_symmetry.space_group_name_H-M   'P 1'
#
loop_
_entity.id
_entity.type
_entity.pdbx_description
1 polymer ?
#
loop_
_entity_poly.entity_id
_entity_poly.type
_entity_poly.pdbx_seq_one_letter_code
_entity_poly.pdbx_strand_id
1 'polypeptide(L)'
;MAKKRLISVVLAAMALGGAPAGCGGGEDPDRTGAGESVSPPTASGPAVPPSPDQDDRQEARFTADIKKVTAADLRHSWREGCPVPPSRLRAIDMTHWGMDGKVHHGRLIVNASAAEDLVGVFRKLFDQKYPIERMEPVDKYRGSDFDSIEANNTSAFNCRQATGSGNWSQHAYGLAIDINPCQNPYVSASGHVAHKDCVKFKDRSRKDPGVIHKGDAVVKAFAAIGWGWGGDWTGTKDYQHFSSTGR
;
A
#
# COMPACT_ATOMS: atom_id res chain seq x y z
N MET A 1 -26.12 25.83 -28.50
CA MET A 1 -25.82 24.97 -29.67
C MET A 1 -24.94 23.82 -29.16
N ALA A 2 -25.49 22.69 -28.71
CA ALA A 2 -25.75 21.45 -29.48
C ALA A 2 -24.44 20.87 -30.08
N LYS A 3 -23.94 19.66 -29.79
CA LYS A 3 -24.59 18.35 -29.49
C LYS A 3 -23.69 17.44 -28.64
N LYS A 4 -24.29 16.74 -27.66
CA LYS A 4 -23.81 15.48 -27.07
C LYS A 4 -24.01 14.33 -28.07
N ARG A 5 -23.12 13.34 -28.09
CA ARG A 5 -23.38 12.02 -28.71
C ARG A 5 -23.45 10.96 -27.61
N LEU A 6 -24.64 10.36 -27.47
CA LEU A 6 -24.88 9.10 -26.78
C LEU A 6 -24.47 7.94 -27.70
N ILE A 7 -23.90 6.87 -27.14
CA ILE A 7 -23.92 5.54 -27.74
C ILE A 7 -24.43 4.59 -26.67
N SER A 8 -25.52 3.89 -26.98
CA SER A 8 -26.16 2.87 -26.16
C SER A 8 -26.02 1.50 -26.83
N VAL A 9 -25.64 0.52 -26.00
CA VAL A 9 -26.18 -0.86 -25.85
C VAL A 9 -26.23 -1.79 -27.06
N VAL A 10 -25.65 -3.00 -26.91
CA VAL A 10 -26.33 -4.27 -27.20
C VAL A 10 -25.90 -5.35 -26.18
N LEU A 11 -26.87 -5.85 -25.42
CA LEU A 11 -26.84 -7.14 -24.70
C LEU A 11 -27.30 -8.24 -25.68
N ALA A 12 -26.68 -9.41 -25.64
CA ALA A 12 -27.23 -10.61 -26.27
C ALA A 12 -27.23 -11.77 -25.26
N ALA A 13 -28.44 -12.16 -24.86
CA ALA A 13 -28.73 -13.41 -24.17
C ALA A 13 -29.33 -14.39 -25.20
N MET A 14 -28.94 -15.66 -25.15
CA MET A 14 -29.61 -16.75 -25.88
C MET A 14 -29.88 -17.94 -24.95
N ALA A 15 -30.99 -18.60 -25.22
CA ALA A 15 -31.75 -19.46 -24.33
C ALA A 15 -31.63 -20.97 -24.60
N LEU A 16 -31.90 -21.72 -23.53
CA LEU A 16 -32.49 -23.06 -23.31
C LEU A 16 -32.85 -24.03 -24.47
N GLY A 17 -32.60 -25.32 -24.18
CA GLY A 17 -33.27 -26.55 -24.66
C GLY A 17 -32.38 -27.77 -24.29
N GLY A 18 -32.77 -28.93 -23.76
CA GLY A 18 -34.04 -29.68 -23.69
C GLY A 18 -33.71 -31.16 -24.02
N ALA A 19 -34.03 -32.12 -23.13
CA ALA A 19 -33.55 -33.52 -23.06
C ALA A 19 -33.99 -34.49 -24.21
N PRO A 20 -33.56 -35.77 -24.20
CA PRO A 20 -34.44 -36.80 -23.59
C PRO A 20 -33.73 -37.97 -22.86
N ALA A 21 -34.57 -38.80 -22.23
CA ALA A 21 -34.31 -39.94 -21.36
C ALA A 21 -33.90 -41.24 -22.08
N GLY A 22 -33.27 -42.14 -21.33
CA GLY A 22 -33.09 -43.56 -21.69
C GLY A 22 -33.07 -44.45 -20.44
N CYS A 23 -34.04 -45.36 -20.35
CA CYS A 23 -34.13 -46.43 -19.34
C CYS A 23 -33.49 -47.72 -19.86
N GLY A 24 -32.92 -48.54 -18.97
CA GLY A 24 -32.56 -49.93 -19.26
C GLY A 24 -31.98 -50.61 -18.03
N GLY A 25 -32.76 -51.49 -17.40
CA GLY A 25 -32.36 -52.27 -16.23
C GLY A 25 -31.70 -53.62 -16.57
N GLY A 26 -31.22 -54.30 -15.53
CA GLY A 26 -30.74 -55.68 -15.57
C GLY A 26 -30.09 -56.09 -14.25
N GLU A 27 -30.77 -56.97 -13.50
CA GLU A 27 -30.36 -57.63 -12.25
C GLU A 27 -29.35 -58.79 -12.49
N ASP A 28 -28.40 -58.94 -11.54
CA ASP A 28 -27.78 -60.14 -10.87
C ASP A 28 -27.50 -61.48 -11.62
N PRO A 29 -26.67 -62.45 -11.12
CA PRO A 29 -26.15 -62.63 -9.74
C PRO A 29 -24.66 -63.10 -9.57
N ASP A 30 -24.20 -62.95 -8.33
CA ASP A 30 -23.37 -63.83 -7.48
C ASP A 30 -22.54 -64.98 -8.08
N ARG A 31 -21.23 -65.00 -7.74
CA ARG A 31 -20.42 -66.24 -7.65
C ARG A 31 -19.27 -66.11 -6.65
N THR A 32 -19.34 -67.00 -5.67
CA THR A 32 -18.37 -67.33 -4.62
C THR A 32 -17.09 -68.00 -5.14
N GLY A 33 -15.97 -67.86 -4.41
CA GLY A 33 -14.84 -68.80 -4.52
C GLY A 33 -13.42 -68.27 -4.22
N ALA A 34 -13.07 -68.24 -2.93
CA ALA A 34 -11.77 -68.54 -2.30
C ALA A 34 -10.41 -68.07 -2.92
N GLY A 35 -9.71 -67.22 -2.14
CA GLY A 35 -8.39 -67.58 -1.57
C GLY A 35 -7.14 -67.08 -2.27
N GLU A 36 -6.50 -66.04 -1.71
CA GLU A 36 -5.04 -66.00 -1.57
C GLU A 36 -4.60 -64.93 -0.54
N SER A 37 -3.62 -65.30 0.27
CA SER A 37 -3.07 -64.54 1.41
C SER A 37 -1.92 -63.65 0.94
N VAL A 38 -2.00 -62.34 1.20
CA VAL A 38 -0.86 -61.41 1.05
C VAL A 38 -0.83 -60.45 2.24
N SER A 39 0.37 -60.31 2.81
CA SER A 39 0.76 -59.59 4.02
C SER A 39 0.20 -58.16 4.20
N PRO A 40 0.07 -57.65 5.44
CA PRO A 40 -0.46 -56.30 5.69
C PRO A 40 0.54 -55.22 5.24
N PRO A 41 0.09 -54.13 4.59
CA PRO A 41 0.92 -52.95 4.44
C PRO A 41 1.02 -52.23 5.79
N THR A 42 2.25 -51.87 6.15
CA THR A 42 2.55 -50.92 7.22
C THR A 42 1.66 -49.69 7.08
N ALA A 43 0.86 -49.39 8.10
CA ALA A 43 0.08 -48.17 8.15
C ALA A 43 1.03 -46.96 8.14
N SER A 44 1.18 -46.30 7.00
CA SER A 44 1.59 -44.90 6.97
C SER A 44 0.53 -44.12 7.75
N GLY A 45 0.92 -43.60 8.91
CA GLY A 45 0.08 -42.67 9.66
C GLY A 45 -0.38 -41.54 8.75
N PRO A 46 -1.59 -41.00 8.94
CA PRO A 46 -2.09 -39.92 8.10
C PRO A 46 -1.11 -38.76 8.13
N ALA A 47 -0.61 -38.38 6.95
CA ALA A 47 0.09 -37.12 6.76
C ALA A 47 -0.89 -36.01 7.14
N VAL A 48 -0.59 -35.31 8.23
CA VAL A 48 -1.37 -34.14 8.66
C VAL A 48 -1.28 -33.11 7.52
N PRO A 49 -2.40 -32.72 6.88
CA PRO A 49 -2.37 -31.65 5.91
C PRO A 49 -1.86 -30.37 6.59
N PRO A 50 -1.05 -29.53 5.92
CA PRO A 50 -0.65 -28.26 6.50
C PRO A 50 -1.91 -27.46 6.88
N SER A 51 -2.01 -27.06 8.16
CA SER A 51 -3.12 -26.23 8.63
C SER A 51 -3.17 -24.93 7.83
N PRO A 52 -4.36 -24.47 7.38
CA PRO A 52 -4.53 -23.19 6.69
C PRO A 52 -3.94 -22.00 7.46
N ASP A 53 -3.89 -22.10 8.80
CA ASP A 53 -3.30 -21.08 9.68
C ASP A 53 -1.80 -20.79 9.47
N GLN A 54 -1.01 -21.64 8.78
CA GLN A 54 0.43 -21.40 8.61
C GLN A 54 0.72 -20.37 7.50
N ASP A 55 -0.08 -20.38 6.43
CA ASP A 55 0.06 -19.44 5.30
C ASP A 55 -0.41 -18.04 5.73
N ASP A 56 -1.57 -17.96 6.40
CA ASP A 56 -2.11 -16.73 6.97
C ASP A 56 -1.19 -16.10 8.04
N ARG A 57 -0.49 -16.92 8.84
CA ARG A 57 0.51 -16.44 9.81
C ARG A 57 1.78 -15.92 9.15
N GLN A 58 2.12 -16.43 7.96
CA GLN A 58 3.27 -15.97 7.21
C GLN A 58 2.99 -14.64 6.47
N GLU A 59 1.74 -14.39 6.07
CA GLU A 59 1.30 -13.09 5.54
C GLU A 59 1.20 -12.00 6.63
N ALA A 60 0.91 -12.35 7.88
CA ALA A 60 0.71 -11.39 8.97
C ALA A 60 2.00 -10.79 9.59
N ARG A 61 3.18 -11.02 9.02
CA ARG A 61 4.47 -10.59 9.61
C ARG A 61 5.07 -9.37 8.92
N PHE A 62 5.75 -8.52 9.68
CA PHE A 62 6.54 -7.44 9.11
C PHE A 62 7.80 -7.97 8.42
N THR A 63 7.94 -7.69 7.14
CA THR A 63 9.15 -7.89 6.33
C THR A 63 9.59 -6.58 5.71
N ALA A 64 10.89 -6.40 5.53
CA ALA A 64 11.46 -5.27 4.82
C ALA A 64 12.78 -5.67 4.13
N ASP A 65 13.02 -5.15 2.93
CA ASP A 65 14.27 -5.31 2.18
C ASP A 65 14.70 -3.97 1.57
N ILE A 66 15.98 -3.64 1.69
CA ILE A 66 16.56 -2.37 1.22
C ILE A 66 17.41 -2.62 -0.01
N LYS A 67 16.97 -2.08 -1.14
CA LYS A 67 17.61 -2.26 -2.45
C LYS A 67 18.26 -0.97 -2.96
N LYS A 68 19.31 -1.14 -3.78
CA LYS A 68 19.88 -0.03 -4.55
C LYS A 68 18.86 0.46 -5.57
N VAL A 69 18.93 1.75 -5.88
CA VAL A 69 18.08 2.43 -6.88
C VAL A 69 18.95 2.92 -8.03
N THR A 70 18.45 2.79 -9.24
CA THR A 70 19.07 3.32 -10.46
C THR A 70 18.20 4.42 -11.06
N ALA A 71 18.76 5.19 -12.00
CA ALA A 71 17.97 6.19 -12.73
C ALA A 71 16.81 5.55 -13.53
N ALA A 72 16.92 4.28 -13.92
CA ALA A 72 15.88 3.58 -14.65
C ALA A 72 14.63 3.27 -13.80
N ASP A 73 14.78 3.29 -12.47
CA ASP A 73 13.69 3.13 -11.51
C ASP A 73 12.97 4.46 -11.21
N LEU A 74 13.54 5.59 -11.65
CA LEU A 74 13.11 6.96 -11.31
C LEU A 74 12.92 7.83 -12.57
N ARG A 75 12.37 7.25 -13.64
CA ARG A 75 12.30 7.87 -14.98
C ARG A 75 11.54 9.19 -15.01
N HIS A 76 10.63 9.39 -14.06
CA HIS A 76 9.73 10.54 -14.02
C HIS A 76 9.89 11.39 -12.75
N SER A 77 10.34 10.77 -11.65
CA SER A 77 10.51 11.41 -10.35
C SER A 77 11.93 11.95 -10.11
N TRP A 78 12.88 11.68 -11.01
CA TRP A 78 14.25 12.19 -10.97
C TRP A 78 14.71 12.73 -12.33
N ARG A 79 15.61 13.73 -12.32
CA ARG A 79 16.29 14.29 -13.51
C ARG A 79 17.63 14.92 -13.12
N GLU A 80 18.45 15.25 -14.11
CA GLU A 80 19.65 16.05 -13.87
C GLU A 80 19.31 17.39 -13.21
N GLY A 81 20.12 17.81 -12.24
CA GLY A 81 19.86 18.99 -11.39
C GLY A 81 19.12 18.67 -10.09
N CYS A 82 18.62 17.45 -9.90
CA CYS A 82 18.12 16.99 -8.60
C CYS A 82 19.23 16.98 -7.55
N PRO A 83 18.91 17.33 -6.28
CA PRO A 83 19.94 17.53 -5.26
C PRO A 83 20.57 16.22 -4.77
N VAL A 84 19.97 15.07 -5.08
CA VAL A 84 20.45 13.74 -4.68
C VAL A 84 20.48 12.82 -5.89
N PRO A 85 21.62 12.17 -6.21
CA PRO A 85 21.69 11.21 -7.31
C PRO A 85 21.05 9.87 -6.93
N PRO A 86 20.61 9.04 -7.90
CA PRO A 86 19.95 7.75 -7.60
C PRO A 86 20.79 6.79 -6.76
N SER A 87 22.13 6.83 -6.89
CA SER A 87 23.07 6.02 -6.09
C SER A 87 22.99 6.31 -4.58
N ARG A 88 22.49 7.48 -4.19
CA ARG A 88 22.26 7.93 -2.81
C ARG A 88 20.83 7.67 -2.32
N LEU A 89 19.99 7.05 -3.14
CA LEU A 89 18.64 6.62 -2.79
C LEU A 89 18.57 5.11 -2.58
N ARG A 90 17.55 4.66 -1.85
CA ARG A 90 17.24 3.24 -1.62
C ARG A 90 15.76 3.00 -1.81
N ALA A 91 15.43 1.83 -2.34
CA ALA A 91 14.06 1.31 -2.36
C ALA A 91 13.88 0.43 -1.13
N ILE A 92 12.89 0.72 -0.31
CA ILE A 92 12.47 -0.16 0.77
C ILE A 92 11.22 -0.88 0.30
N ASP A 93 11.33 -2.19 0.08
CA ASP A 93 10.19 -3.08 -0.11
C ASP A 93 9.76 -3.59 1.25
N MET A 94 8.52 -3.37 1.67
CA MET A 94 8.06 -3.81 2.98
C MET A 94 6.60 -4.19 3.01
N THR A 95 6.20 -4.92 4.05
CA THR A 95 4.78 -5.20 4.34
C THR A 95 4.18 -4.12 5.23
N HIS A 96 2.92 -3.77 5.01
CA HIS A 96 2.13 -2.85 5.84
C HIS A 96 0.70 -3.35 6.02
N TRP A 97 0.00 -2.87 7.05
CA TRP A 97 -1.45 -3.08 7.16
C TRP A 97 -2.18 -2.15 6.19
N GLY A 98 -3.14 -2.71 5.45
CA GLY A 98 -4.05 -1.99 4.58
C GLY A 98 -5.23 -1.40 5.35
N MET A 99 -5.95 -0.48 4.70
CA MET A 99 -7.23 0.03 5.21
C MET A 99 -8.31 -1.08 5.28
N ASP A 100 -8.13 -2.18 4.55
CA ASP A 100 -8.97 -3.38 4.57
C ASP A 100 -8.63 -4.36 5.71
N GLY A 101 -7.65 -4.02 6.55
CA GLY A 101 -7.22 -4.87 7.66
C GLY A 101 -6.43 -6.11 7.23
N LYS A 102 -5.90 -6.14 6.01
CA LYS A 102 -4.99 -7.19 5.51
C LYS A 102 -3.56 -6.68 5.40
N VAL A 103 -2.59 -7.58 5.30
CA VAL A 103 -1.20 -7.20 5.02
C VAL A 103 -0.99 -7.04 3.52
N HIS A 104 -0.34 -5.96 3.13
CA HIS A 104 -0.01 -5.63 1.74
C HIS A 104 1.48 -5.35 1.61
N HIS A 105 1.99 -5.38 0.38
CA HIS A 105 3.34 -4.95 0.05
C HIS A 105 3.36 -3.52 -0.46
N GLY A 106 4.28 -2.73 0.06
CA GLY A 106 4.53 -1.35 -0.34
C GLY A 106 5.99 -1.13 -0.69
N ARG A 107 6.24 -0.06 -1.44
CA ARG A 107 7.59 0.40 -1.77
C ARG A 107 7.74 1.90 -1.53
N LEU A 108 8.80 2.28 -0.80
CA LEU A 108 9.25 3.67 -0.68
C LEU A 108 10.62 3.86 -1.33
N ILE A 109 10.83 5.02 -1.93
CA ILE A 109 12.15 5.48 -2.35
C ILE A 109 12.60 6.56 -1.38
N VAL A 110 13.72 6.35 -0.69
CA VAL A 110 14.20 7.23 0.40
C VAL A 110 15.70 7.50 0.26
N ASN A 111 16.22 8.45 1.01
CA ASN A 111 17.67 8.66 1.12
C ASN A 111 18.31 7.43 1.78
N ALA A 112 19.47 7.02 1.27
CA ALA A 112 20.23 5.91 1.83
C ALA A 112 20.57 6.10 3.31
N SER A 113 20.77 7.34 3.77
CA SER A 113 21.07 7.62 5.18
C SER A 113 19.90 7.42 6.13
N ALA A 114 18.65 7.40 5.62
CA ALA A 114 17.45 7.26 6.43
C ALA A 114 16.78 5.89 6.29
N ALA A 115 17.30 5.00 5.43
CA ALA A 115 16.59 3.78 5.05
C ALA A 115 16.34 2.83 6.23
N GLU A 116 17.37 2.56 7.04
CA GLU A 116 17.25 1.67 8.20
C GLU A 116 16.34 2.25 9.29
N ASP A 117 16.46 3.55 9.57
CA ASP A 117 15.61 4.25 10.54
C ASP A 117 14.14 4.18 10.13
N LEU A 118 13.86 4.36 8.84
CA LEU A 118 12.50 4.27 8.30
C LEU A 118 11.96 2.85 8.32
N VAL A 119 12.77 1.81 8.10
CA VAL A 119 12.35 0.42 8.36
C VAL A 119 11.93 0.26 9.83
N GLY A 120 12.68 0.84 10.77
CA GLY A 120 12.32 0.85 12.19
C GLY A 120 10.99 1.57 12.48
N VAL A 121 10.75 2.71 11.84
CA VAL A 121 9.47 3.43 11.93
C VAL A 121 8.32 2.58 11.41
N PHE A 122 8.41 2.04 10.20
CA PHE A 122 7.33 1.27 9.60
C PHE A 122 7.09 -0.06 10.31
N ARG A 123 8.11 -0.67 10.91
CA ARG A 123 7.92 -1.81 11.83
C ARG A 123 7.03 -1.42 13.01
N LYS A 124 7.29 -0.29 13.67
CA LYS A 124 6.45 0.20 14.78
C LYS A 124 5.01 0.45 14.31
N LEU A 125 4.83 1.06 13.13
CA LEU A 125 3.48 1.25 12.56
C LEU A 125 2.78 -0.08 12.29
N PHE A 126 3.50 -1.07 11.75
CA PHE A 126 2.99 -2.42 11.52
C PHE A 126 2.54 -3.10 12.82
N ASP A 127 3.37 -3.04 13.86
CA ASP A 127 3.07 -3.62 15.18
C ASP A 127 1.83 -2.97 15.82
N GLN A 128 1.59 -1.69 15.54
CA GLN A 128 0.40 -0.95 15.97
C GLN A 128 -0.81 -1.13 15.03
N LYS A 129 -0.67 -1.92 13.96
CA LYS A 129 -1.68 -2.09 12.92
C LYS A 129 -2.18 -0.77 12.34
N TYR A 130 -1.29 0.23 12.24
CA TYR A 130 -1.64 1.51 11.61
C TYR A 130 -1.95 1.26 10.13
N PRO A 131 -3.16 1.62 9.64
CA PRO A 131 -3.57 1.28 8.30
C PRO A 131 -3.04 2.30 7.29
N ILE A 132 -2.51 1.79 6.19
CA ILE A 132 -1.98 2.56 5.07
C ILE A 132 -2.78 2.17 3.82
N GLU A 133 -3.35 3.15 3.12
CA GLU A 133 -4.17 2.88 1.93
C GLU A 133 -3.32 2.31 0.78
N ARG A 134 -2.17 2.94 0.53
CA ARG A 134 -1.28 2.60 -0.57
C ARG A 134 0.12 3.10 -0.26
N MET A 135 1.14 2.41 -0.77
CA MET A 135 2.54 2.79 -0.63
C MET A 135 3.34 2.46 -1.89
N GLU A 136 3.47 3.44 -2.78
CA GLU A 136 4.10 3.28 -4.09
C GLU A 136 5.03 4.46 -4.42
N PRO A 137 6.12 4.24 -5.19
CA PRO A 137 6.96 5.34 -5.65
C PRO A 137 6.17 6.34 -6.50
N VAL A 138 6.43 7.64 -6.31
CA VAL A 138 5.78 8.72 -7.10
C VAL A 138 6.09 8.60 -8.60
N ASP A 139 7.16 7.88 -8.96
CA ASP A 139 7.49 7.55 -10.35
C ASP A 139 6.33 6.86 -11.10
N LYS A 140 5.56 6.01 -10.41
CA LYS A 140 4.37 5.35 -10.97
C LYS A 140 3.30 6.34 -11.43
N TYR A 141 3.26 7.51 -10.81
CA TYR A 141 2.37 8.62 -11.13
C TYR A 141 3.04 9.61 -12.08
N ARG A 142 4.07 9.18 -12.84
CA ARG A 142 4.84 10.02 -13.76
C ARG A 142 5.45 11.25 -13.08
N GLY A 143 5.82 11.13 -11.80
CA GLY A 143 6.37 12.23 -11.01
C GLY A 143 5.32 13.25 -10.50
N SER A 144 4.04 13.03 -10.81
CA SER A 144 2.94 13.90 -10.42
C SER A 144 2.62 13.73 -8.93
N ASP A 145 2.95 14.76 -8.15
CA ASP A 145 2.62 14.85 -6.73
C ASP A 145 1.10 14.85 -6.54
N PHE A 146 0.38 15.60 -7.38
CA PHE A 146 -1.06 15.73 -7.34
C PHE A 146 -1.77 14.39 -7.56
N ASP A 147 -1.37 13.63 -8.59
CA ASP A 147 -2.01 12.34 -8.89
C ASP A 147 -1.68 11.28 -7.83
N SER A 148 -0.48 11.33 -7.24
CA SER A 148 -0.10 10.50 -6.09
C SER A 148 -0.98 10.80 -4.87
N ILE A 149 -1.25 12.08 -4.58
CA ILE A 149 -2.11 12.48 -3.47
C ILE A 149 -3.58 12.14 -3.72
N GLU A 150 -4.10 12.36 -4.94
CA GLU A 150 -5.46 11.94 -5.34
C GLU A 150 -5.65 10.42 -5.15
N ALA A 151 -4.59 9.64 -5.40
CA ALA A 151 -4.56 8.21 -5.15
C ALA A 151 -4.36 7.84 -3.67
N ASN A 152 -4.34 8.80 -2.74
CA ASN A 152 -4.09 8.60 -1.32
C ASN A 152 -2.81 7.78 -1.03
N ASN A 153 -1.77 8.03 -1.83
CA ASN A 153 -0.53 7.24 -1.81
C ASN A 153 0.43 7.75 -0.72
N THR A 154 0.82 6.86 0.20
CA THR A 154 1.94 7.11 1.11
C THR A 154 3.24 7.06 0.32
N SER A 155 4.01 8.14 0.32
CA SER A 155 5.16 8.30 -0.59
C SER A 155 6.29 9.11 0.03
N ALA A 156 7.49 9.01 -0.57
CA ALA A 156 8.70 9.63 -0.06
C ALA A 156 9.42 10.45 -1.15
N PHE A 157 10.33 9.86 -1.92
CA PHE A 157 11.11 10.63 -2.90
C PHE A 157 10.27 11.15 -4.08
N ASN A 158 10.36 12.45 -4.33
CA ASN A 158 9.95 13.12 -5.56
C ASN A 158 10.81 14.38 -5.77
N CYS A 159 11.58 14.44 -6.86
CA CYS A 159 12.45 15.58 -7.13
C CYS A 159 11.70 16.82 -7.63
N ARG A 160 11.16 17.58 -6.67
CA ARG A 160 10.42 18.82 -6.91
C ARG A 160 10.76 19.91 -5.89
N GLN A 161 10.43 21.14 -6.27
CA GLN A 161 10.42 22.25 -5.33
C GLN A 161 9.30 22.07 -4.29
N ALA A 162 9.47 22.70 -3.14
CA ALA A 162 8.41 22.81 -2.16
C ALA A 162 7.28 23.71 -2.69
N THR A 163 6.04 23.40 -2.32
CA THR A 163 4.86 24.12 -2.78
C THR A 163 4.96 25.60 -2.42
N GLY A 164 4.89 26.48 -3.43
CA GLY A 164 5.00 27.93 -3.24
C GLY A 164 6.42 28.43 -2.92
N SER A 165 7.46 27.62 -3.12
CA SER A 165 8.85 27.99 -2.87
C SER A 165 9.75 27.72 -4.07
N GLY A 166 10.84 28.49 -4.21
CA GLY A 166 11.92 28.18 -5.14
C GLY A 166 12.90 27.12 -4.60
N ASN A 167 12.81 26.77 -3.31
CA ASN A 167 13.68 25.81 -2.66
C ASN A 167 13.23 24.37 -2.91
N TRP A 168 14.18 23.43 -2.86
CA TRP A 168 13.90 22.00 -2.91
C TRP A 168 13.05 21.56 -1.72
N SER A 169 12.07 20.69 -1.98
CA SER A 169 11.34 19.99 -0.93
C SER A 169 12.23 18.92 -0.27
N GLN A 170 11.98 18.57 0.99
CA GLN A 170 12.60 17.41 1.63
C GLN A 170 12.31 16.09 0.88
N HIS A 171 11.20 16.01 0.15
CA HIS A 171 10.93 14.90 -0.79
C HIS A 171 12.00 14.79 -1.88
N ALA A 172 12.57 15.91 -2.35
CA ALA A 172 13.64 15.89 -3.35
C ALA A 172 14.98 15.36 -2.80
N TYR A 173 15.13 15.32 -1.48
CA TYR A 173 16.28 14.72 -0.81
C TYR A 173 16.03 13.26 -0.39
N GLY A 174 14.80 12.75 -0.54
CA GLY A 174 14.38 11.46 0.02
C GLY A 174 14.35 11.46 1.55
N LEU A 175 14.18 12.63 2.17
CA LEU A 175 14.21 12.84 3.62
C LEU A 175 12.84 13.32 4.15
N ALA A 176 11.78 13.00 3.43
CA ALA A 176 10.41 13.19 3.85
C ALA A 176 9.52 12.01 3.44
N ILE A 177 8.44 11.82 4.19
CA ILE A 177 7.36 10.89 3.90
C ILE A 177 6.03 11.62 4.11
N ASP A 178 5.13 11.45 3.15
CA ASP A 178 3.71 11.81 3.30
C ASP A 178 2.90 10.52 3.54
N ILE A 179 2.10 10.48 4.62
CA ILE A 179 1.30 9.30 5.00
C ILE A 179 -0.19 9.54 4.80
N ASN A 180 -0.83 8.66 4.03
CA ASN A 180 -2.27 8.69 3.72
C ASN A 180 -2.78 10.13 3.46
N PRO A 181 -2.31 10.79 2.38
CA PRO A 181 -2.59 12.19 2.10
C PRO A 181 -4.06 12.61 2.21
N CYS A 182 -5.00 11.71 1.94
CA CYS A 182 -6.41 12.01 2.05
C CYS A 182 -6.89 12.09 3.50
N GLN A 183 -6.50 11.14 4.36
CA GLN A 183 -6.79 11.20 5.80
C GLN A 183 -6.00 12.32 6.51
N ASN A 184 -4.88 12.73 5.93
CA ASN A 184 -3.96 13.70 6.50
C ASN A 184 -3.63 14.83 5.50
N PRO A 185 -4.61 15.63 5.08
CA PRO A 185 -4.41 16.57 3.99
C PRO A 185 -3.44 17.70 4.34
N TYR A 186 -2.77 18.22 3.32
CA TYR A 186 -2.25 19.59 3.34
C TYR A 186 -3.43 20.58 3.41
N VAL A 187 -3.40 21.46 4.41
CA VAL A 187 -4.36 22.54 4.64
C VAL A 187 -3.60 23.86 4.57
N SER A 188 -3.89 24.67 3.56
CA SER A 188 -3.27 26.00 3.41
C SER A 188 -3.59 26.91 4.60
N ALA A 189 -2.86 28.02 4.73
CA ALA A 189 -3.17 29.07 5.72
C ALA A 189 -4.60 29.64 5.60
N SER A 190 -5.24 29.56 4.42
CA SER A 190 -6.64 29.95 4.21
C SER A 190 -7.65 28.84 4.54
N GLY A 191 -7.19 27.67 5.00
CA GLY A 191 -8.04 26.51 5.29
C GLY A 191 -8.44 25.69 4.06
N HIS A 192 -7.79 25.91 2.92
CA HIS A 192 -8.10 25.22 1.67
C HIS A 192 -7.37 23.87 1.59
N VAL A 193 -8.08 22.86 1.07
CA VAL A 193 -7.58 21.53 0.72
C VAL A 193 -7.86 21.33 -0.77
N ALA A 194 -6.83 21.02 -1.56
CA ALA A 194 -6.94 20.92 -3.01
C ALA A 194 -7.75 19.68 -3.46
N HIS A 195 -7.63 18.58 -2.70
CA HIS A 195 -8.22 17.27 -2.99
C HIS A 195 -9.61 17.17 -2.39
N LYS A 196 -10.65 17.24 -3.24
CA LYS A 196 -12.05 17.45 -2.81
C LYS A 196 -12.56 16.36 -1.88
N ASP A 197 -12.21 15.11 -2.14
CA ASP A 197 -12.67 13.96 -1.34
C ASP A 197 -12.03 13.90 0.05
N CYS A 198 -10.95 14.66 0.25
CA CYS A 198 -10.15 14.69 1.46
C CYS A 198 -10.51 15.86 2.39
N VAL A 199 -11.34 16.81 1.92
CA VAL A 199 -11.72 18.03 2.66
C VAL A 199 -12.30 17.72 4.04
N LYS A 200 -13.04 16.61 4.19
CA LYS A 200 -13.63 16.22 5.49
C LYS A 200 -12.59 15.98 6.58
N PHE A 201 -11.36 15.60 6.22
CA PHE A 201 -10.28 15.30 7.15
C PHE A 201 -9.51 16.54 7.64
N LYS A 202 -9.88 17.74 7.16
CA LYS A 202 -9.47 18.99 7.78
C LYS A 202 -10.00 19.11 9.22
N ASP A 203 -11.16 18.51 9.49
CA ASP A 203 -11.71 18.38 10.83
C ASP A 203 -10.90 17.35 11.62
N ARG A 204 -10.05 17.85 12.53
CA ARG A 204 -9.17 17.01 13.37
C ARG A 204 -9.86 16.48 14.64
N SER A 205 -11.17 16.66 14.78
CA SER A 205 -11.96 15.93 15.79
C SER A 205 -12.24 14.48 15.37
N ARG A 206 -12.15 14.20 14.07
CA ARG A 206 -12.41 12.89 13.46
C ARG A 206 -11.45 11.82 13.94
N LYS A 207 -11.96 10.58 14.06
CA LYS A 207 -11.21 9.40 14.54
C LYS A 207 -11.23 8.25 13.54
N ASP A 208 -11.47 8.54 12.27
CA ASP A 208 -11.42 7.54 11.21
C ASP A 208 -10.03 6.85 11.16
N PRO A 209 -9.95 5.60 10.71
CA PRO A 209 -8.68 4.91 10.49
C PRO A 209 -7.73 5.74 9.62
N GLY A 210 -6.44 5.75 9.99
CA GLY A 210 -5.38 6.45 9.24
C GLY A 210 -5.29 7.97 9.49
N VAL A 211 -6.15 8.56 10.33
CA VAL A 211 -6.08 9.97 10.72
C VAL A 211 -5.04 10.16 11.83
N ILE A 212 -3.99 10.95 11.58
CA ILE A 212 -2.86 11.20 12.48
C ILE A 212 -3.10 12.42 13.40
N HIS A 213 -3.14 12.21 14.70
CA HIS A 213 -3.22 13.27 15.69
C HIS A 213 -1.89 13.54 16.38
N LYS A 214 -1.78 14.73 16.97
CA LYS A 214 -0.67 15.07 17.85
C LYS A 214 -0.58 14.05 18.99
N GLY A 215 0.59 13.48 19.18
CA GLY A 215 0.86 12.49 20.22
C GLY A 215 0.52 11.04 19.85
N ASP A 216 0.02 10.79 18.64
CA ASP A 216 -0.21 9.44 18.15
C ASP A 216 1.10 8.66 17.99
N ALA A 217 0.98 7.33 17.96
CA ALA A 217 2.11 6.43 17.81
C ALA A 217 2.93 6.72 16.53
N VAL A 218 2.27 7.12 15.44
CA VAL A 218 2.93 7.52 14.18
C VAL A 218 3.86 8.71 14.42
N VAL A 219 3.36 9.77 15.03
CA VAL A 219 4.15 10.98 15.32
C VAL A 219 5.34 10.66 16.22
N LYS A 220 5.12 9.84 17.25
CA LYS A 220 6.18 9.40 18.16
C LYS A 220 7.23 8.53 17.47
N ALA A 221 6.84 7.69 16.51
CA ALA A 221 7.76 6.83 15.77
C ALA A 221 8.72 7.66 14.92
N PHE A 222 8.22 8.66 14.19
CA PHE A 222 9.06 9.60 13.44
C PHE A 222 9.92 10.48 14.35
N ALA A 223 9.35 10.98 15.45
CA ALA A 223 10.11 11.78 16.42
C ALA A 223 11.29 10.99 17.03
N ALA A 224 11.16 9.67 17.19
CA ALA A 224 12.23 8.81 17.72
C ALA A 224 13.46 8.73 16.80
N ILE A 225 13.31 9.04 15.50
CA ILE A 225 14.43 9.14 14.55
C ILE A 225 14.81 10.61 14.26
N GLY A 226 14.31 11.54 15.08
CA GLY A 226 14.58 12.98 14.96
C GLY A 226 13.78 13.72 13.89
N TRP A 227 12.75 13.09 13.31
CA TRP A 227 11.92 13.73 12.28
C TRP A 227 10.77 14.52 12.89
N GLY A 228 10.47 15.68 12.31
CA GLY A 228 9.35 16.53 12.69
C GLY A 228 8.10 16.24 11.87
N TRP A 229 6.94 16.71 12.35
CA TRP A 229 5.64 16.51 11.73
C TRP A 229 5.02 17.84 11.28
N GLY A 230 4.53 17.89 10.05
CA GLY A 230 3.92 19.09 9.44
C GLY A 230 2.60 19.51 10.10
N GLY A 231 1.96 18.63 10.87
CA GLY A 231 0.81 18.99 11.72
C GLY A 231 1.15 19.98 12.84
N ASP A 232 2.42 20.09 13.24
CA ASP A 232 2.88 21.02 14.28
C ASP A 232 3.27 22.41 13.73
N TRP A 233 3.31 22.60 12.41
CA TRP A 233 3.70 23.89 11.80
C TRP A 233 2.75 25.04 12.13
N THR A 234 3.25 26.28 12.13
CA THR A 234 2.43 27.47 12.29
C THR A 234 1.89 27.95 10.94
N GLY A 235 0.63 28.39 10.91
CA GLY A 235 -0.05 28.78 9.66
C GLY A 235 -0.60 27.56 8.92
N THR A 236 0.03 27.22 7.80
CA THR A 236 -0.29 26.02 7.02
C THR A 236 -0.10 24.74 7.88
N LYS A 237 -0.97 23.76 7.67
CA LYS A 237 -0.86 22.43 8.29
C LYS A 237 -0.64 21.39 7.21
N ASP A 238 0.44 20.63 7.32
CA ASP A 238 0.72 19.52 6.40
C ASP A 238 0.64 18.20 7.18
N TYR A 239 -0.58 17.68 7.39
CA TYR A 239 -0.80 16.57 8.32
C TYR A 239 -0.18 15.26 7.84
N GLN A 240 0.01 15.08 6.54
CA GLN A 240 0.66 13.92 5.94
C GLN A 240 2.17 13.91 6.19
N HIS A 241 2.77 15.09 6.37
CA HIS A 241 4.18 15.29 6.14
C HIS A 241 5.05 15.02 7.36
N PHE A 242 6.07 14.20 7.19
CA PHE A 242 7.15 13.99 8.15
C PHE A 242 8.49 14.22 7.45
N SER A 243 9.40 14.98 8.06
CA SER A 243 10.72 15.23 7.47
C SER A 243 11.83 15.36 8.50
N SER A 244 13.07 15.10 8.08
CA SER A 244 14.26 15.18 8.93
C SER A 244 14.55 16.60 9.44
N THR A 245 14.06 17.62 8.74
CA THR A 245 14.18 19.03 9.14
C THR A 245 12.96 19.55 9.89
N GLY A 246 11.89 18.75 9.98
CA GLY A 246 10.60 19.16 10.55
C GLY A 246 9.98 20.37 9.84
N ARG A 247 10.29 20.55 8.56
CA ARG A 247 9.91 21.65 7.66
C ARG A 247 9.87 21.18 6.23
#